data_AF-A0AAN7R9V8-F1
#
_entry.id   AF-A0AAN7R9V8-F1
#
_cell.length_a   1.000
_cell.length_b   1.000
_cell.length_c   1.000
_cell.angle_alpha   90.00
_cell.angle_beta   90.00
_cell.angle_gamma   90.00
#
_symmetry.space_group_name_H-M   'P 1'
#
loop_
_entity.id
_entity.type
_entity.pdbx_description
1 polymer ?
#
loop_
_entity_poly.entity_id
_entity_poly.type
_entity_poly.pdbx_seq_one_letter_code
_entity_poly.pdbx_strand_id
1 'polypeptide(L)'
;MAKADRERLTMLLSSHLNTIHETLQVLDQRPPASMEKVKWEDVVKMGEQVSKQATLVGMLWTGDTPKSKEVEENMGSYFNVLQGFLLYFYGSMVGAGPTLSSSLHQLMMQVINSSFNLMKDTISSYKSRRKDKEISIPVLVGQVWEACSSLKKAPVTNIAAIGRAMTQVAVSIKDVLREMKELKPACSEEDSQQSSGADGVNGNEEEEKEEEEEDDDDDIGNDLSPEEMKVVESAIEVISSSLIVVKELIRAITGLLKIEKTDTSGTFVDSLEKLLKSSQVIGSEVDELGACLYPPQEVPAMQAILEKISGSLHAIESEVEALKGSSDSFVQTCSTMRDWIKQLGSILSCSIVNDLEKQLKSTSVSN
;
A
#
# COMPACT_ATOMS: atom_id res chain seq x y z
N MET A 1 40.51 -5.61 31.09
CA MET A 1 40.61 -4.79 29.85
C MET A 1 39.39 -4.96 28.95
N ALA A 2 39.03 -6.17 28.49
CA ALA A 2 37.90 -6.38 27.57
C ALA A 2 36.55 -5.75 27.99
N LYS A 3 36.18 -5.82 29.29
CA LYS A 3 34.95 -5.22 29.82
C LYS A 3 34.97 -3.69 29.78
N ALA A 4 36.09 -3.08 30.15
CA ALA A 4 36.28 -1.63 30.16
C ALA A 4 36.29 -1.05 28.73
N ASP A 5 36.94 -1.73 27.79
CA ASP A 5 36.92 -1.37 26.37
C ASP A 5 35.49 -1.41 25.81
N ARG A 6 34.73 -2.47 26.12
CA ARG A 6 33.34 -2.61 25.67
C ARG A 6 32.45 -1.50 26.24
N GLU A 7 32.59 -1.19 27.52
CA GLU A 7 31.82 -0.12 28.18
C GLU A 7 32.13 1.26 27.57
N ARG A 8 33.41 1.54 27.28
CA ARG A 8 33.80 2.74 26.52
C ARG A 8 33.14 2.79 25.15
N LEU A 9 33.20 1.69 24.39
CA LEU A 9 32.58 1.62 23.06
C LEU A 9 31.06 1.78 23.12
N THR A 10 30.40 1.23 24.14
CA THR A 10 28.97 1.42 24.39
C THR A 10 28.63 2.87 24.69
N MET A 11 29.42 3.57 25.53
CA MET A 11 29.19 5.00 25.80
C MET A 11 29.34 5.86 24.54
N LEU A 12 30.37 5.57 23.73
CA LEU A 12 30.59 6.26 22.46
C LEU A 12 29.46 5.99 21.45
N LEU A 13 29.00 4.74 21.35
CA LEU A 13 27.85 4.38 20.53
C LEU A 13 26.60 5.16 20.97
N SER A 14 26.30 5.19 22.27
CA SER A 14 25.17 5.95 22.81
C SER A 14 25.26 7.44 22.45
N SER A 15 26.47 8.02 22.51
CA SER A 15 26.69 9.41 22.08
C SER A 15 26.34 9.62 20.60
N HIS A 16 26.82 8.75 19.71
CA HIS A 16 26.52 8.84 18.29
C HIS A 16 25.03 8.65 17.98
N LEU A 17 24.40 7.66 18.63
CA LEU A 17 22.97 7.42 18.49
C LEU A 17 22.17 8.66 18.92
N ASN A 18 22.51 9.28 20.04
CA ASN A 18 21.84 10.49 20.52
C ASN A 18 21.99 11.65 19.52
N THR A 19 23.19 11.88 18.98
CA THR A 19 23.40 12.92 17.97
C THR A 19 22.53 12.71 16.72
N ILE A 20 22.37 11.47 16.26
CA ILE A 20 21.48 11.17 15.13
C ILE A 20 20.02 11.42 15.50
N HIS A 21 19.57 11.02 16.69
CA HIS A 21 18.19 11.29 17.13
C HIS A 21 17.91 12.78 17.28
N GLU A 22 18.82 13.54 17.87
CA GLU A 22 18.72 15.00 17.98
C GLU A 22 18.65 15.65 16.59
N THR A 23 19.47 15.16 15.66
CA THR A 23 19.42 15.60 14.25
C THR A 23 18.06 15.29 13.64
N LEU A 24 17.56 14.06 13.76
CA LEU A 24 16.24 13.68 13.26
C LEU A 24 15.14 14.57 13.84
N GLN A 25 15.18 14.86 15.13
CA GLN A 25 14.19 15.73 15.79
C GLN A 25 14.22 17.16 15.24
N VAL A 26 15.41 17.69 14.93
CA VAL A 26 15.55 19.00 14.29
C VAL A 26 15.05 18.95 12.84
N LEU A 27 15.30 17.85 12.13
CA LEU A 27 14.96 17.66 10.72
C LEU A 27 13.54 17.13 10.48
N ASP A 28 12.75 16.90 11.53
CA ASP A 28 11.36 16.45 11.44
C ASP A 28 10.43 17.57 10.91
N GLN A 29 10.91 18.82 10.95
CA GLN A 29 10.22 19.96 10.36
C GLN A 29 10.41 20.00 8.84
N ARG A 30 9.41 20.49 8.09
CA ARG A 30 9.53 20.59 6.63
C ARG A 30 10.66 21.57 6.25
N PRO A 31 11.55 21.23 5.30
CA PRO A 31 12.54 22.16 4.80
C PRO A 31 11.91 23.47 4.30
N PRO A 32 12.50 24.63 4.59
CA PRO A 32 12.03 25.90 4.05
C PRO A 32 12.02 25.88 2.52
N ALA A 33 10.98 26.45 1.90
CA ALA A 33 10.88 26.55 0.45
C ALA A 33 11.99 27.41 -0.19
N SER A 34 12.67 28.25 0.61
CA SER A 34 13.81 29.07 0.18
C SER A 34 15.14 28.30 0.13
N MET A 35 15.19 27.06 0.64
CA MET A 35 16.39 26.23 0.63
C MET A 35 16.63 25.65 -0.77
N GLU A 36 17.89 25.60 -1.20
CA GLU A 36 18.24 24.92 -2.45
C GLU A 36 17.95 23.42 -2.34
N LYS A 37 17.16 22.90 -3.28
CA LYS A 37 16.80 21.49 -3.32
C LYS A 37 18.00 20.64 -3.70
N VAL A 38 18.37 19.71 -2.83
CA VAL A 38 19.40 18.70 -3.11
C VAL A 38 18.87 17.70 -4.14
N LYS A 39 19.70 17.34 -5.11
CA LYS A 39 19.37 16.34 -6.13
C LYS A 39 19.28 14.95 -5.50
N TRP A 40 18.24 14.20 -5.87
CA TRP A 40 18.05 12.85 -5.31
C TRP A 40 19.21 11.91 -5.62
N GLU A 41 19.87 12.10 -6.77
CA GLU A 41 21.06 11.34 -7.15
C GLU A 41 22.19 11.48 -6.11
N ASP A 42 22.30 12.63 -5.45
CA ASP A 42 23.31 12.86 -4.41
C ASP A 42 22.92 12.19 -3.09
N VAL A 43 21.61 12.08 -2.78
CA VAL A 43 21.11 11.26 -1.67
C VAL A 43 21.44 9.78 -1.90
N VAL A 44 21.21 9.27 -3.12
CA VAL A 44 21.55 7.89 -3.49
C VAL A 44 23.05 7.63 -3.38
N LYS A 45 23.89 8.54 -3.89
CA LYS A 45 25.36 8.45 -3.73
C LYS A 45 25.76 8.41 -2.26
N MET A 46 25.12 9.21 -1.40
CA MET A 46 25.42 9.22 0.02
C MET A 46 24.97 7.91 0.69
N GLY A 47 23.83 7.34 0.30
CA GLY A 47 23.41 5.99 0.70
C GLY A 47 24.41 4.91 0.28
N GLU A 48 25.01 5.01 -0.92
CA GLU A 48 26.10 4.12 -1.34
C GLU A 48 27.35 4.27 -0.47
N GLN A 49 27.65 5.48 0.04
CA GLN A 49 28.73 5.65 1.02
C GLN A 49 28.41 4.98 2.36
N VAL A 50 27.16 5.06 2.83
CA VAL A 50 26.71 4.32 4.03
C VAL A 50 26.89 2.81 3.83
N SER A 51 26.47 2.28 2.69
CA SER A 51 26.65 0.86 2.33
C SER A 51 28.14 0.45 2.26
N LYS A 52 29.02 1.31 1.74
CA LYS A 52 30.48 1.09 1.76
C LYS A 52 31.03 1.06 3.18
N GLN A 53 30.60 1.99 4.04
CA GLN A 53 31.00 1.99 5.46
C GLN A 53 30.50 0.73 6.18
N ALA A 54 29.28 0.27 5.90
CA ALA A 54 28.77 -1.00 6.43
C ALA A 54 29.62 -2.19 6.00
N THR A 55 30.15 -2.18 4.78
CA THR A 55 31.09 -3.20 4.31
C THR A 55 32.39 -3.17 5.10
N LEU A 56 32.94 -1.98 5.38
CA LEU A 56 34.13 -1.84 6.22
C LEU A 56 33.88 -2.32 7.66
N VAL A 57 32.69 -2.07 8.21
CA VAL A 57 32.25 -2.67 9.47
C VAL A 57 32.27 -4.19 9.32
N GLY A 58 31.57 -4.79 8.34
CA GLY A 58 31.56 -6.25 8.19
C GLY A 58 32.95 -6.88 8.09
N MET A 59 33.83 -6.29 7.27
CA MET A 59 35.21 -6.74 7.07
C MET A 59 36.08 -6.65 8.33
N LEU A 60 35.82 -5.69 9.22
CA LEU A 60 36.59 -5.57 10.46
C LEU A 60 36.27 -6.72 11.45
N TRP A 61 35.20 -7.47 11.22
CA TRP A 61 34.80 -8.63 12.02
C TRP A 61 35.01 -9.96 11.29
N THR A 62 35.65 -9.96 10.11
CA THR A 62 36.12 -11.19 9.47
C THR A 62 37.49 -11.59 10.03
N GLY A 63 37.58 -12.78 10.63
CA GLY A 63 38.82 -13.30 11.23
C GLY A 63 38.99 -12.96 12.71
N ASP A 64 40.14 -12.37 13.08
CA ASP A 64 40.47 -12.09 14.48
C ASP A 64 39.60 -10.98 15.07
N THR A 65 39.43 -10.98 16.39
CA THR A 65 38.65 -9.92 17.06
C THR A 65 39.35 -8.56 16.91
N PRO A 66 38.66 -7.53 16.40
CA PRO A 66 39.27 -6.23 16.12
C PRO A 66 39.74 -5.52 17.38
N LYS A 67 40.71 -4.62 17.23
CA LYS A 67 41.19 -3.81 18.35
C LYS A 67 40.16 -2.73 18.69
N SER A 68 40.07 -2.37 19.97
CA SER A 68 39.12 -1.34 20.45
C SER A 68 39.20 -0.03 19.68
N LYS A 69 40.41 0.39 19.32
CA LYS A 69 40.66 1.65 18.61
C LYS A 69 40.17 1.58 17.16
N GLU A 70 40.34 0.45 16.49
CA GLU A 70 39.86 0.24 15.11
C GLU A 70 38.32 0.27 15.07
N VAL A 71 37.66 -0.33 16.09
CA VAL A 71 36.20 -0.28 16.24
C VAL A 71 35.71 1.16 16.49
N GLU A 72 36.40 1.91 17.34
CA GLU A 72 36.08 3.31 17.65
C GLU A 72 36.21 4.21 16.41
N GLU A 73 37.31 4.11 15.66
CA GLU A 73 37.55 4.90 14.44
C GLU A 73 36.55 4.56 13.33
N ASN A 74 36.23 3.27 13.16
CA ASN A 74 35.25 2.82 12.18
C ASN A 74 33.84 3.32 12.54
N MET A 75 33.44 3.20 13.81
CA MET A 75 32.16 3.72 14.30
C MET A 75 32.03 5.23 14.06
N GLY A 76 33.06 6.02 14.39
CA GLY A 76 33.06 7.46 14.14
C GLY A 76 32.93 7.78 12.65
N SER A 77 33.68 7.07 11.79
CA SER A 77 33.61 7.25 10.33
C SER A 77 32.23 6.91 9.77
N TYR A 78 31.62 5.82 10.24
CA TYR A 78 30.29 5.39 9.83
C TYR A 78 29.22 6.42 10.20
N PHE A 79 29.19 6.86 11.46
CA PHE A 79 28.17 7.83 11.91
C PHE A 79 28.35 9.21 11.26
N ASN A 80 29.57 9.62 10.91
CA ASN A 80 29.80 10.83 10.12
C ASN A 80 29.17 10.72 8.72
N VAL A 81 29.30 9.57 8.06
CA VAL A 81 28.67 9.32 6.76
C VAL A 81 27.14 9.24 6.88
N LEU A 82 26.63 8.59 7.93
CA LEU A 82 25.19 8.52 8.20
C LEU A 82 24.60 9.91 8.49
N GLN A 83 25.31 10.76 9.23
CA GLN A 83 24.93 12.15 9.44
C GLN A 83 24.88 12.93 8.11
N GLY A 84 25.89 12.74 7.25
CA GLY A 84 25.92 13.32 5.91
C GLY A 84 24.71 12.88 5.07
N PHE A 85 24.35 11.59 5.13
CA PHE A 85 23.15 11.05 4.48
C PHE A 85 21.88 11.79 4.94
N LEU A 86 21.69 11.98 6.24
CA LEU A 86 20.52 12.68 6.79
C LEU A 86 20.38 14.11 6.28
N LEU A 87 21.48 14.84 6.23
CA LEU A 87 21.49 16.23 5.76
C LEU A 87 21.15 16.34 4.27
N TYR A 88 21.74 15.46 3.44
CA TYR A 88 21.41 15.40 2.00
C TYR A 88 19.96 14.99 1.78
N PHE A 89 19.49 14.00 2.54
CA PHE A 89 18.11 13.55 2.50
C PHE A 89 17.16 14.69 2.83
N TYR A 90 17.39 15.42 3.92
CA TYR A 90 16.57 16.58 4.30
C TYR A 90 16.52 17.65 3.20
N GLY A 91 17.66 18.01 2.61
CA GLY A 91 17.70 18.96 1.50
C GLY A 91 16.95 18.50 0.25
N SER A 92 16.77 17.19 0.06
CA SER A 92 16.01 16.64 -1.08
C SER A 92 14.48 16.73 -0.89
N MET A 93 14.04 16.95 0.35
CA MET A 93 12.62 17.03 0.75
C MET A 93 12.01 18.42 0.48
N VAL A 94 12.80 19.38 -0.02
CA VAL A 94 12.30 20.70 -0.42
C VAL A 94 11.23 20.53 -1.50
N GLY A 95 10.04 21.09 -1.24
CA GLY A 95 8.88 21.01 -2.13
C GLY A 95 8.18 19.64 -2.15
N ALA A 96 8.56 18.69 -1.28
CA ALA A 96 7.87 17.41 -1.17
C ALA A 96 6.51 17.59 -0.45
N GLY A 97 5.44 17.14 -1.08
CA GLY A 97 4.10 16.99 -0.51
C GLY A 97 4.05 15.94 0.60
N PRO A 98 2.99 15.90 1.41
CA PRO A 98 2.78 14.89 2.44
C PRO A 98 3.05 13.44 1.98
N THR A 99 2.54 13.04 0.81
CA THR A 99 2.66 11.66 0.33
C THR A 99 4.09 11.31 -0.07
N LEU A 100 4.76 12.20 -0.81
CA LEU A 100 6.19 12.02 -1.14
C LEU A 100 7.03 12.03 0.13
N SER A 101 6.76 12.98 1.04
CA SER A 101 7.50 13.14 2.29
C SER A 101 7.43 11.87 3.15
N SER A 102 6.22 11.33 3.36
CA SER A 102 6.02 10.10 4.11
C SER A 102 6.75 8.91 3.48
N SER A 103 6.63 8.74 2.15
CA SER A 103 7.30 7.66 1.41
C SER A 103 8.82 7.72 1.54
N LEU A 104 9.38 8.92 1.43
CA LEU A 104 10.82 9.12 1.56
C LEU A 104 11.28 8.94 3.02
N HIS A 105 10.51 9.46 3.99
CA HIS A 105 10.83 9.35 5.41
C HIS A 105 10.92 7.88 5.85
N GLN A 106 10.03 7.02 5.35
CA GLN A 106 10.11 5.57 5.60
C GLN A 106 11.44 4.97 5.10
N LEU A 107 11.90 5.34 3.91
CA LEU A 107 13.18 4.88 3.36
C LEU A 107 14.37 5.37 4.19
N MET A 108 14.34 6.64 4.61
CA MET A 108 15.35 7.20 5.50
C MET A 108 15.42 6.40 6.81
N MET A 109 14.28 6.17 7.45
CA MET A 109 14.21 5.42 8.71
C MET A 109 14.68 3.97 8.56
N GLN A 110 14.45 3.32 7.41
CA GLN A 110 15.01 1.99 7.14
C GLN A 110 16.55 2.02 7.14
N VAL A 111 17.18 3.00 6.48
CA VAL A 111 18.65 3.13 6.47
C VAL A 111 19.20 3.37 7.89
N ILE A 112 18.55 4.23 8.67
CA ILE A 112 18.96 4.54 10.04
C ILE A 112 18.80 3.33 10.96
N ASN A 113 17.64 2.67 10.93
CA ASN A 113 17.35 1.53 11.80
C ASN A 113 18.28 0.36 11.50
N SER A 114 18.51 0.02 10.23
CA SER A 114 19.48 -1.02 9.83
C SER A 114 20.89 -0.66 10.28
N SER A 115 21.28 0.62 10.15
CA SER A 115 22.59 1.11 10.62
C SER A 115 22.76 1.00 12.14
N PHE A 116 21.72 1.35 12.89
CA PHE A 116 21.73 1.25 14.35
C PHE A 116 21.80 -0.20 14.80
N ASN A 117 21.05 -1.10 14.17
CA ASN A 117 21.08 -2.53 14.48
C ASN A 117 22.48 -3.11 14.21
N LEU A 118 23.08 -2.80 13.05
CA LEU A 118 24.46 -3.18 12.75
C LEU A 118 25.42 -2.74 13.85
N MET A 119 25.39 -1.47 14.25
CA MET A 119 26.32 -0.94 15.26
C MET A 119 26.08 -1.49 16.67
N LYS A 120 24.81 -1.61 17.09
CA LYS A 120 24.45 -2.16 18.41
C LYS A 120 24.94 -3.60 18.55
N ASP A 121 24.74 -4.44 17.54
CA ASP A 121 25.17 -5.83 17.57
C ASP A 121 26.67 -5.98 17.48
N THR A 122 27.31 -5.14 16.67
CA THR A 122 28.77 -5.07 16.52
C THR A 122 29.46 -4.77 17.87
N ILE A 123 28.95 -3.78 18.62
CA ILE A 123 29.47 -3.42 19.95
C ILE A 123 29.08 -4.46 21.01
N SER A 124 27.87 -4.99 20.98
CA SER A 124 27.43 -6.04 21.90
C SER A 124 28.25 -7.32 21.74
N SER A 125 28.67 -7.62 20.52
CA SER A 125 29.50 -8.77 20.16
C SER A 125 30.99 -8.56 20.43
N TYR A 126 31.43 -7.33 20.74
CA TYR A 126 32.84 -7.03 20.98
C TYR A 126 33.42 -7.86 22.14
N LYS A 127 34.47 -8.64 21.86
CA LYS A 127 35.13 -9.58 22.79
C LYS A 127 34.19 -10.59 23.50
N SER A 128 32.95 -10.76 23.02
CA SER A 128 32.04 -11.83 23.45
C SER A 128 32.50 -13.19 22.91
N ARG A 129 32.21 -14.30 23.59
CA ARG A 129 32.74 -15.64 23.24
C ARG A 129 31.76 -16.49 22.41
N ARG A 130 30.97 -15.88 21.52
CA ARG A 130 29.94 -16.59 20.71
C ARG A 130 30.43 -16.93 19.31
N LYS A 131 30.10 -18.15 18.87
CA LYS A 131 30.25 -18.65 17.49
C LYS A 131 29.22 -18.03 16.52
N ASP A 132 28.16 -17.40 17.05
CA ASP A 132 27.07 -16.81 16.27
C ASP A 132 27.42 -15.49 15.55
N LYS A 133 28.62 -14.93 15.82
CA LYS A 133 29.07 -13.65 15.25
C LYS A 133 29.33 -13.70 13.76
N GLU A 134 29.76 -14.87 13.27
CA GLU A 134 30.14 -15.10 11.88
C GLU A 134 28.91 -15.09 10.95
N ILE A 135 27.72 -15.27 11.53
CA ILE A 135 26.44 -15.27 10.80
C ILE A 135 25.72 -13.92 10.98
N SER A 136 25.71 -13.34 12.19
CA SER A 136 24.87 -12.16 12.45
C SER A 136 25.37 -10.86 11.79
N ILE A 137 26.68 -10.58 11.82
CA ILE A 137 27.22 -9.32 11.29
C ILE A 137 27.07 -9.24 9.76
N PRO A 138 27.40 -10.28 8.96
CA PRO A 138 27.15 -10.26 7.52
C PRO A 138 25.68 -10.05 7.16
N VAL A 139 24.75 -10.65 7.91
CA VAL A 139 23.31 -10.44 7.71
C VAL A 139 22.91 -8.98 7.95
N LEU A 140 23.39 -8.36 9.03
CA LEU A 140 23.11 -6.95 9.33
C LEU A 140 23.72 -5.99 8.29
N VAL A 141 24.90 -6.31 7.77
CA VAL A 141 25.48 -5.56 6.63
C VAL A 141 24.59 -5.68 5.40
N GLY A 142 24.07 -6.88 5.12
CA GLY A 142 23.09 -7.12 4.06
C GLY A 142 21.82 -6.29 4.21
N GLN A 143 21.28 -6.16 5.43
CA GLN A 143 20.12 -5.31 5.72
C GLN A 143 20.39 -3.83 5.44
N VAL A 144 21.59 -3.33 5.76
CA VAL A 144 21.98 -1.95 5.41
C VAL A 144 22.08 -1.79 3.90
N TRP A 145 22.65 -2.77 3.18
CA TRP A 145 22.73 -2.73 1.72
C TRP A 145 21.37 -2.70 1.06
N GLU A 146 20.44 -3.53 1.52
CA GLU A 146 19.07 -3.56 1.02
C GLU A 146 18.36 -2.23 1.26
N ALA A 147 18.47 -1.68 2.48
CA ALA A 147 17.91 -0.37 2.80
C ALA A 147 18.48 0.75 1.90
N CYS A 148 19.80 0.79 1.70
CA CYS A 148 20.43 1.76 0.80
C CYS A 148 20.06 1.54 -0.68
N SER A 149 19.88 0.29 -1.11
CA SER A 149 19.46 -0.05 -2.47
C SER A 149 18.03 0.40 -2.76
N SER A 150 17.14 0.33 -1.77
CA SER A 150 15.75 0.79 -1.87
C SER A 150 15.63 2.28 -2.20
N LEU A 151 16.62 3.11 -1.86
CA LEU A 151 16.66 4.53 -2.25
C LEU A 151 16.62 4.72 -3.78
N LYS A 152 17.17 3.77 -4.56
CA LYS A 152 17.17 3.83 -6.04
C LYS A 152 15.77 3.63 -6.62
N LYS A 153 14.89 2.97 -5.88
CA LYS A 153 13.49 2.70 -6.28
C LYS A 153 12.52 3.75 -5.73
N ALA A 154 12.98 4.75 -4.98
CA ALA A 154 12.13 5.75 -4.38
C ALA A 154 11.35 6.58 -5.43
N PRO A 155 10.11 7.01 -5.14
CA PRO A 155 9.53 8.10 -5.91
C PRO A 155 10.31 9.38 -5.63
N VAL A 156 10.72 10.11 -6.67
CA VAL A 156 11.52 11.34 -6.54
C VAL A 156 10.71 12.62 -6.81
N THR A 157 9.44 12.45 -7.16
CA THR A 157 8.50 13.54 -7.43
C THR A 157 7.15 13.26 -6.78
N ASN A 158 6.36 14.31 -6.54
CA ASN A 158 5.02 14.21 -5.98
C ASN A 158 4.11 13.42 -6.92
N ILE A 159 4.17 13.66 -8.23
CA ILE A 159 3.38 12.87 -9.20
C ILE A 159 3.73 11.38 -9.10
N ALA A 160 5.02 11.05 -9.01
CA ALA A 160 5.44 9.65 -8.89
C ALA A 160 4.97 9.01 -7.57
N ALA A 161 5.02 9.73 -6.45
CA ALA A 161 4.55 9.24 -5.15
C ALA A 161 3.02 9.06 -5.13
N ILE A 162 2.28 10.08 -5.59
CA ILE A 162 0.82 10.06 -5.70
C ILE A 162 0.36 8.95 -6.65
N GLY A 163 0.99 8.81 -7.82
CA GLY A 163 0.67 7.75 -8.77
C GLY A 163 0.88 6.35 -8.21
N ARG A 164 1.93 6.13 -7.39
CA ARG A 164 2.12 4.86 -6.66
C ARG A 164 1.03 4.61 -5.63
N ALA A 165 0.66 5.62 -4.86
CA ALA A 165 -0.42 5.52 -3.88
C ALA A 165 -1.78 5.24 -4.55
N MET A 166 -2.10 5.91 -5.65
CA MET A 166 -3.29 5.63 -6.47
C MET A 166 -3.25 4.24 -7.10
N THR A 167 -2.07 3.74 -7.46
CA THR A 167 -1.93 2.37 -7.97
C THR A 167 -2.32 1.35 -6.89
N GLN A 168 -1.99 1.60 -5.62
CA GLN A 168 -2.47 0.74 -4.53
C GLN A 168 -3.99 0.78 -4.36
N VAL A 169 -4.60 1.96 -4.48
CA VAL A 169 -6.07 2.08 -4.53
C VAL A 169 -6.66 1.24 -5.67
N ALA A 170 -6.07 1.31 -6.87
CA ALA A 170 -6.52 0.52 -8.01
C ALA A 170 -6.34 -0.99 -7.81
N VAL A 171 -5.29 -1.43 -7.11
CA VAL A 171 -5.10 -2.85 -6.75
C VAL A 171 -6.20 -3.31 -5.79
N SER A 172 -6.48 -2.54 -4.73
CA SER A 172 -7.56 -2.84 -3.78
C SER A 172 -8.91 -2.99 -4.47
N ILE A 173 -9.30 -2.01 -5.33
CA ILE A 173 -10.55 -2.06 -6.10
C ILE A 173 -10.58 -3.29 -7.02
N LYS A 174 -9.44 -3.65 -7.63
CA LYS A 174 -9.34 -4.82 -8.51
C LYS A 174 -9.52 -6.13 -7.74
N ASP A 175 -9.02 -6.21 -6.51
CA ASP A 175 -9.19 -7.39 -5.67
C ASP A 175 -10.65 -7.56 -5.25
N VAL A 176 -11.32 -6.48 -4.84
CA VAL A 176 -12.79 -6.50 -4.58
C VAL A 176 -13.55 -6.89 -5.85
N LEU A 177 -13.19 -6.35 -7.02
CA LEU A 177 -13.84 -6.73 -8.28
C LEU A 177 -13.68 -8.21 -8.63
N ARG A 178 -12.53 -8.82 -8.26
CA ARG A 178 -12.32 -10.26 -8.45
C ARG A 178 -13.27 -11.03 -7.54
N GLU A 179 -13.27 -10.70 -6.26
CA GLU A 179 -14.13 -11.32 -5.24
C GLU A 179 -15.61 -11.24 -5.60
N MET A 180 -16.12 -10.07 -5.99
CA MET A 180 -17.54 -9.89 -6.34
C MET A 180 -17.96 -10.66 -7.59
N LYS A 181 -17.01 -11.03 -8.47
CA LYS A 181 -17.29 -11.88 -9.64
C LYS A 181 -17.36 -13.36 -9.32
N GLU A 182 -16.94 -13.77 -8.13
CA GLU A 182 -16.98 -15.16 -7.67
C GLU A 182 -18.33 -15.49 -6.99
N LEU A 183 -19.12 -14.48 -6.60
CA LEU A 183 -20.46 -14.64 -6.03
C LEU A 183 -21.41 -15.38 -6.99
N LYS A 184 -22.12 -16.39 -6.47
CA LYS A 184 -23.10 -17.19 -7.22
C LYS A 184 -24.51 -17.00 -6.65
N PRO A 185 -25.56 -17.16 -7.49
CA PRO A 185 -26.93 -17.25 -7.00
C PRO A 185 -27.11 -18.53 -6.16
N ALA A 186 -28.09 -18.51 -5.25
CA ALA A 186 -28.53 -19.71 -4.54
C ALA A 186 -28.86 -20.81 -5.57
N CYS A 187 -28.13 -21.92 -5.53
CA CYS A 187 -28.45 -23.10 -6.34
C CYS A 187 -29.87 -23.54 -6.01
N SER A 188 -30.76 -23.52 -6.99
CA SER A 188 -32.00 -24.28 -6.92
C SER A 188 -31.62 -25.77 -6.88
N GLU A 189 -31.94 -26.47 -5.79
CA GLU A 189 -31.73 -27.91 -5.58
C GLU A 189 -32.50 -28.83 -6.56
N GLU A 190 -32.67 -28.45 -7.83
CA GLU A 190 -33.50 -29.21 -8.78
C GLU A 190 -32.77 -29.70 -10.04
N ASP A 191 -31.44 -29.63 -10.14
CA ASP A 191 -30.72 -30.14 -11.33
C ASP A 191 -29.68 -31.25 -11.07
N SER A 192 -29.65 -31.84 -9.87
CA SER A 192 -28.71 -32.93 -9.52
C SER A 192 -29.34 -34.30 -9.27
N GLN A 193 -30.57 -34.56 -9.78
CA GLN A 193 -31.12 -35.94 -9.83
C GLN A 193 -31.91 -36.23 -11.10
N GLN A 194 -31.25 -36.16 -12.27
CA GLN A 194 -31.76 -36.84 -13.45
C GLN A 194 -30.65 -37.38 -14.36
N SER A 195 -29.86 -38.33 -13.85
CA SER A 195 -29.24 -39.37 -14.67
C SER A 195 -28.60 -40.45 -13.80
N SER A 196 -29.35 -41.51 -13.46
CA SER A 196 -28.88 -42.90 -13.53
C SER A 196 -29.91 -43.87 -12.92
N GLY A 197 -30.96 -44.15 -13.69
CA GLY A 197 -31.75 -45.35 -13.50
C GLY A 197 -31.63 -46.22 -14.75
N ALA A 198 -30.74 -47.22 -14.74
CA ALA A 198 -30.94 -48.55 -15.31
C ALA A 198 -29.66 -49.39 -15.28
N ASP A 199 -29.71 -50.43 -14.43
CA ASP A 199 -29.07 -51.76 -14.51
C ASP A 199 -28.28 -52.15 -15.77
N GLY A 200 -27.09 -52.73 -15.58
CA GLY A 200 -26.33 -53.40 -16.64
C GLY A 200 -24.93 -53.88 -16.25
N VAL A 201 -24.87 -55.02 -15.56
CA VAL A 201 -23.69 -55.84 -15.21
C VAL A 201 -22.66 -55.96 -16.36
N ASN A 202 -21.36 -55.73 -16.10
CA ASN A 202 -20.25 -56.72 -16.09
C ASN A 202 -18.87 -56.09 -16.39
N GLY A 203 -17.84 -56.44 -15.59
CA GLY A 203 -16.44 -56.50 -16.05
C GLY A 203 -15.44 -55.49 -15.48
N ASN A 204 -14.71 -55.92 -14.44
CA ASN A 204 -13.28 -55.69 -14.16
C ASN A 204 -12.58 -54.46 -14.78
N GLU A 205 -12.06 -53.55 -13.97
CA GLU A 205 -10.62 -53.30 -13.78
C GLU A 205 -10.39 -52.21 -12.71
N GLU A 206 -9.25 -52.32 -12.04
CA GLU A 206 -8.84 -51.57 -10.86
C GLU A 206 -8.57 -50.10 -11.21
N GLU A 207 -9.31 -49.16 -10.61
CA GLU A 207 -8.92 -47.76 -10.54
C GLU A 207 -9.06 -47.24 -9.11
N GLU A 208 -7.99 -46.61 -8.67
CA GLU A 208 -7.77 -46.05 -7.35
C GLU A 208 -8.87 -45.04 -7.03
N LYS A 209 -9.64 -45.29 -5.97
CA LYS A 209 -10.49 -44.27 -5.35
C LYS A 209 -9.55 -43.29 -4.64
N GLU A 210 -9.17 -42.23 -5.33
CA GLU A 210 -8.89 -40.98 -4.64
C GLU A 210 -10.23 -40.50 -4.08
N GLU A 211 -10.38 -40.64 -2.77
CA GLU A 211 -11.39 -39.92 -2.01
C GLU A 211 -11.09 -38.44 -2.22
N GLU A 212 -11.77 -37.81 -3.17
CA GLU A 212 -11.95 -36.37 -3.14
C GLU A 212 -12.66 -36.10 -1.82
N GLU A 213 -11.89 -35.67 -0.82
CA GLU A 213 -12.46 -34.95 0.31
C GLU A 213 -13.19 -33.75 -0.31
N GLU A 214 -14.51 -33.87 -0.43
CA GLU A 214 -15.41 -32.74 -0.53
C GLU A 214 -15.08 -31.86 0.67
N ASP A 215 -14.18 -30.88 0.46
CA ASP A 215 -14.08 -29.70 1.30
C ASP A 215 -15.45 -29.03 1.21
N ASP A 216 -16.37 -29.47 2.07
CA ASP A 216 -17.55 -28.73 2.52
C ASP A 216 -17.07 -27.49 3.28
N ASP A 217 -16.27 -26.64 2.62
CA ASP A 217 -16.26 -25.22 2.91
C ASP A 217 -17.61 -24.73 2.39
N ASP A 218 -18.62 -24.75 3.27
CA ASP A 218 -19.87 -23.99 3.11
C ASP A 218 -19.49 -22.59 2.60
N ASP A 219 -19.61 -22.38 1.28
CA ASP A 219 -19.14 -21.19 0.57
C ASP A 219 -19.97 -19.98 1.04
N ILE A 220 -19.47 -19.31 2.09
CA ILE A 220 -20.08 -18.13 2.72
C ILE A 220 -20.34 -17.09 1.61
N GLY A 221 -21.62 -16.87 1.27
CA GLY A 221 -22.04 -15.87 0.30
C GLY A 221 -22.74 -16.38 -0.96
N ASN A 222 -22.95 -17.68 -1.11
CA ASN A 222 -23.64 -18.27 -2.28
C ASN A 222 -25.16 -18.44 -2.12
N ASP A 223 -25.81 -17.74 -1.20
CA ASP A 223 -27.26 -17.79 -0.93
C ASP A 223 -28.03 -16.57 -1.48
N LEU A 224 -27.48 -15.89 -2.50
CA LEU A 224 -28.11 -14.71 -3.10
C LEU A 224 -29.45 -15.03 -3.78
N SER A 225 -30.50 -14.31 -3.39
CA SER A 225 -31.77 -14.31 -4.11
C SER A 225 -31.63 -13.69 -5.52
N PRO A 226 -32.55 -13.98 -6.47
CA PRO A 226 -32.52 -13.36 -7.80
C PRO A 226 -32.52 -11.83 -7.77
N GLU A 227 -33.21 -11.23 -6.79
CA GLU A 227 -33.22 -9.78 -6.57
C GLU A 227 -31.87 -9.27 -6.06
N GLU A 228 -31.24 -9.96 -5.11
CA GLU A 228 -29.92 -9.61 -4.58
C GLU A 228 -28.81 -9.81 -5.63
N MET A 229 -28.90 -10.86 -6.45
CA MET A 229 -27.96 -11.10 -7.54
C MET A 229 -27.99 -9.95 -8.58
N LYS A 230 -29.17 -9.40 -8.89
CA LYS A 230 -29.29 -8.24 -9.76
C LYS A 230 -28.59 -6.99 -9.18
N VAL A 231 -28.60 -6.84 -7.86
CA VAL A 231 -27.86 -5.78 -7.16
C VAL A 231 -26.35 -6.01 -7.29
N VAL A 232 -25.88 -7.24 -7.10
CA VAL A 232 -24.46 -7.63 -7.30
C VAL A 232 -23.99 -7.31 -8.72
N GLU A 233 -24.71 -7.76 -9.75
CA GLU A 233 -24.36 -7.51 -11.15
C GLU A 233 -24.22 -6.00 -11.46
N SER A 234 -25.15 -5.19 -10.95
CA SER A 234 -25.09 -3.74 -11.15
C SER A 234 -23.99 -3.08 -10.32
N ALA A 235 -23.62 -3.61 -9.16
CA ALA A 235 -22.52 -3.11 -8.35
C ALA A 235 -21.16 -3.46 -8.94
N ILE A 236 -21.00 -4.62 -9.56
CA ILE A 236 -19.81 -5.00 -10.33
C ILE A 236 -19.49 -3.94 -11.40
N GLU A 237 -20.49 -3.41 -12.09
CA GLU A 237 -20.28 -2.35 -13.09
C GLU A 237 -19.81 -1.02 -12.47
N VAL A 238 -20.30 -0.66 -11.29
CA VAL A 238 -19.82 0.50 -10.52
C VAL A 238 -18.37 0.30 -10.07
N ILE A 239 -18.04 -0.88 -9.52
CA ILE A 239 -16.68 -1.22 -9.06
C ILE A 239 -15.70 -1.25 -10.24
N SER A 240 -16.10 -1.89 -11.34
CA SER A 240 -15.33 -1.92 -12.60
C SER A 240 -15.08 -0.51 -13.15
N SER A 241 -16.11 0.33 -13.19
CA SER A 241 -15.99 1.71 -13.65
C SER A 241 -15.10 2.55 -12.72
N SER A 242 -15.18 2.35 -11.41
CA SER A 242 -14.30 2.99 -10.41
C SER A 242 -12.82 2.66 -10.69
N LEU A 243 -12.51 1.40 -10.99
CA LEU A 243 -11.17 0.97 -11.36
C LEU A 243 -10.66 1.70 -12.61
N ILE A 244 -11.50 1.87 -13.63
CA ILE A 244 -11.14 2.55 -14.87
C ILE A 244 -10.90 4.04 -14.60
N VAL A 245 -11.75 4.71 -13.81
CA VAL A 245 -11.56 6.13 -13.44
C VAL A 245 -10.22 6.32 -12.73
N VAL A 246 -9.88 5.49 -11.74
CA VAL A 246 -8.59 5.60 -11.04
C VAL A 246 -7.41 5.37 -11.99
N LYS A 247 -7.50 4.44 -12.94
CA LYS A 247 -6.47 4.20 -13.96
C LYS A 247 -6.29 5.40 -14.91
N GLU A 248 -7.39 5.96 -15.41
CA GLU A 248 -7.34 7.15 -16.26
C GLU A 248 -6.83 8.37 -15.48
N LEU A 249 -7.16 8.49 -14.19
CA LEU A 249 -6.61 9.53 -13.32
C LEU A 249 -5.08 9.41 -13.18
N ILE A 250 -4.56 8.20 -12.94
CA ILE A 250 -3.12 7.94 -12.90
C ILE A 250 -2.47 8.37 -14.23
N ARG A 251 -3.11 8.04 -15.36
CA ARG A 251 -2.63 8.45 -16.69
C ARG A 251 -2.62 9.97 -16.85
N ALA A 252 -3.69 10.65 -16.43
CA ALA A 252 -3.84 12.11 -16.49
C ALA A 252 -2.74 12.80 -15.68
N ILE A 253 -2.55 12.44 -14.40
CA ILE A 253 -1.52 13.06 -13.56
C ILE A 253 -0.10 12.75 -14.05
N THR A 254 0.13 11.55 -14.61
CA THR A 254 1.44 11.19 -15.18
C THR A 254 1.78 12.07 -16.38
N GLY A 255 0.78 12.48 -17.17
CA GLY A 255 0.93 13.47 -18.23
C GLY A 255 1.43 14.84 -17.75
N LEU A 256 1.19 15.19 -16.48
CA LEU A 256 1.57 16.47 -15.86
C LEU A 256 3.03 16.49 -15.36
N LEU A 257 3.80 15.42 -15.54
CA LEU A 257 5.19 15.31 -15.06
C LEU A 257 6.11 16.43 -15.57
N LYS A 258 5.80 17.00 -16.74
CA LYS A 258 6.55 18.12 -17.31
C LYS A 258 6.30 19.43 -16.54
N ILE A 259 5.10 19.61 -15.98
CA ILE A 259 4.68 20.83 -15.26
C ILE A 259 5.29 20.87 -13.86
N GLU A 260 5.37 19.72 -13.19
CA GLU A 260 6.00 19.61 -11.86
C GLU A 260 7.46 20.07 -11.85
N LYS A 261 8.19 19.90 -12.96
CA LYS A 261 9.57 20.37 -13.09
C LYS A 261 9.69 21.89 -13.19
N THR A 262 8.61 22.59 -13.53
CA THR A 262 8.58 24.03 -13.77
C THR A 262 7.82 24.81 -12.69
N ASP A 263 6.87 24.17 -12.01
CA ASP A 263 6.06 24.77 -10.96
C ASP A 263 6.02 23.86 -9.73
N THR A 264 6.80 24.21 -8.72
CA THR A 264 6.75 23.62 -7.38
C THR A 264 5.95 24.50 -6.42
N SER A 265 4.92 25.19 -6.92
CA SER A 265 3.99 25.93 -6.06
C SER A 265 3.23 24.97 -5.14
N GLY A 266 3.01 25.39 -3.89
CA GLY A 266 2.25 24.60 -2.91
C GLY A 266 0.87 24.20 -3.43
N THR A 267 0.24 25.07 -4.22
CA THR A 267 -1.09 24.84 -4.80
C THR A 267 -1.16 23.65 -5.75
N PHE A 268 -0.12 23.42 -6.56
CA PHE A 268 -0.08 22.25 -7.46
C PHE A 268 -0.01 20.95 -6.66
N VAL A 269 0.86 20.92 -5.65
CA VAL A 269 1.01 19.76 -4.75
C VAL A 269 -0.28 19.51 -3.96
N ASP A 270 -0.91 20.56 -3.45
CA ASP A 270 -2.17 20.46 -2.71
C ASP A 270 -3.29 19.85 -3.56
N SER A 271 -3.40 20.24 -4.84
CA SER A 271 -4.37 19.62 -5.76
C SER A 271 -4.07 18.14 -6.02
N LEU A 272 -2.80 17.74 -6.17
CA LEU A 272 -2.44 16.32 -6.30
C LEU A 272 -2.80 15.51 -5.05
N GLU A 273 -2.57 16.06 -3.85
CA GLU A 273 -2.90 15.39 -2.60
C GLU A 273 -4.42 15.25 -2.42
N LYS A 274 -5.21 16.26 -2.82
CA LYS A 274 -6.67 16.16 -2.86
C LYS A 274 -7.16 15.07 -3.82
N LEU A 275 -6.57 14.98 -5.02
CA LEU A 275 -6.90 13.91 -5.98
C LEU A 275 -6.64 12.53 -5.38
N LEU A 276 -5.49 12.35 -4.71
CA LEU A 276 -5.21 11.10 -4.00
C LEU A 276 -6.26 10.83 -2.91
N LYS A 277 -6.59 11.85 -2.11
CA LYS A 277 -7.54 11.69 -1.01
C LYS A 277 -8.92 11.25 -1.52
N SER A 278 -9.43 11.87 -2.58
CA SER A 278 -10.70 11.46 -3.19
C SER A 278 -10.62 10.07 -3.81
N SER A 279 -9.48 9.69 -4.39
CA SER A 279 -9.28 8.33 -4.91
C SER A 279 -9.27 7.29 -3.80
N GLN A 280 -8.63 7.59 -2.66
CA GLN A 280 -8.64 6.72 -1.48
C GLN A 280 -10.05 6.54 -0.91
N VAL A 281 -10.85 7.61 -0.88
CA VAL A 281 -12.26 7.51 -0.50
C VAL A 281 -13.00 6.58 -1.46
N ILE A 282 -12.85 6.73 -2.77
CA ILE A 282 -13.47 5.78 -3.73
C ILE A 282 -13.02 4.34 -3.44
N GLY A 283 -11.73 4.11 -3.16
CA GLY A 283 -11.20 2.79 -2.82
C GLY A 283 -11.85 2.19 -1.57
N SER A 284 -11.93 2.93 -0.47
CA SER A 284 -12.54 2.45 0.77
C SER A 284 -14.05 2.23 0.64
N GLU A 285 -14.74 3.11 -0.08
CA GLU A 285 -16.18 2.97 -0.29
C GLU A 285 -16.50 1.81 -1.26
N VAL A 286 -15.60 1.47 -2.18
CA VAL A 286 -15.71 0.25 -2.99
C VAL A 286 -15.52 -1.02 -2.14
N ASP A 287 -14.59 -1.00 -1.20
CA ASP A 287 -14.38 -2.10 -0.25
C ASP A 287 -15.63 -2.31 0.64
N GLU A 288 -16.16 -1.21 1.20
CA GLU A 288 -17.44 -1.21 1.93
C GLU A 288 -18.60 -1.68 1.03
N LEU A 289 -18.64 -1.26 -0.24
CA LEU A 289 -19.66 -1.73 -1.18
C LEU A 289 -19.58 -3.24 -1.38
N GLY A 290 -18.37 -3.78 -1.55
CA GLY A 290 -18.14 -5.22 -1.68
C GLY A 290 -18.67 -6.00 -0.48
N ALA A 291 -18.40 -5.51 0.74
CA ALA A 291 -18.91 -6.13 1.96
C ALA A 291 -20.46 -6.12 2.02
N CYS A 292 -21.12 -5.03 1.59
CA CYS A 292 -22.58 -4.94 1.58
C CYS A 292 -23.28 -5.85 0.55
N LEU A 293 -22.54 -6.47 -0.37
CA LEU A 293 -23.10 -7.35 -1.40
C LEU A 293 -23.33 -8.78 -0.91
N TYR A 294 -22.67 -9.17 0.18
CA TYR A 294 -22.93 -10.44 0.85
C TYR A 294 -24.30 -10.44 1.54
N PRO A 295 -25.03 -11.57 1.57
CA PRO A 295 -26.30 -11.66 2.28
C PRO A 295 -26.17 -11.51 3.81
N PRO A 296 -27.15 -10.89 4.48
CA PRO A 296 -28.25 -10.10 3.90
C PRO A 296 -27.77 -8.72 3.43
N GLN A 297 -28.18 -8.29 2.23
CA GLN A 297 -27.70 -7.04 1.65
C GLN A 297 -28.20 -5.78 2.38
N GLU A 298 -27.25 -4.89 2.75
CA GLU A 298 -27.54 -3.65 3.48
C GLU A 298 -27.87 -2.48 2.54
N VAL A 299 -29.06 -2.49 1.94
CA VAL A 299 -29.49 -1.48 0.94
C VAL A 299 -29.28 0.00 1.38
N PRO A 300 -29.61 0.42 2.62
CA PRO A 300 -29.36 1.79 3.06
C PRO A 300 -27.87 2.16 3.11
N ALA A 301 -27.01 1.21 3.49
CA ALA A 301 -25.57 1.40 3.51
C ALA A 301 -25.03 1.57 2.08
N MET A 302 -25.48 0.73 1.15
CA MET A 302 -25.13 0.84 -0.27
C MET A 302 -25.52 2.21 -0.85
N GLN A 303 -26.69 2.75 -0.53
CA GLN A 303 -27.09 4.08 -0.99
C GLN A 303 -26.14 5.18 -0.49
N ALA A 304 -25.79 5.16 0.80
CA ALA A 304 -24.85 6.13 1.38
C ALA A 304 -23.45 6.03 0.75
N ILE A 305 -22.98 4.81 0.49
CA ILE A 305 -21.72 4.53 -0.21
C ILE A 305 -21.73 5.16 -1.61
N LEU A 306 -22.81 4.96 -2.39
CA LEU A 306 -22.92 5.53 -3.74
C LEU A 306 -22.91 7.07 -3.75
N GLU A 307 -23.53 7.71 -2.76
CA GLU A 307 -23.49 9.17 -2.61
C GLU A 307 -22.05 9.67 -2.38
N LYS A 308 -21.30 9.00 -1.49
CA LYS A 308 -19.89 9.37 -1.21
C LYS A 308 -18.97 9.12 -2.40
N ILE A 309 -19.15 8.01 -3.12
CA ILE A 309 -18.42 7.71 -4.37
C ILE A 309 -18.70 8.82 -5.39
N SER A 310 -19.97 9.19 -5.58
CA SER A 310 -20.38 10.26 -6.50
C SER A 310 -19.77 11.62 -6.12
N GLY A 311 -19.79 11.99 -4.84
CA GLY A 311 -19.17 13.22 -4.35
C GLY A 311 -17.65 13.24 -4.57
N SER A 312 -16.99 12.11 -4.34
CA SER A 312 -15.54 11.96 -4.58
C SER A 312 -15.18 12.03 -6.06
N LEU A 313 -16.02 11.47 -6.93
CA LEU A 313 -15.89 11.57 -8.39
C LEU A 313 -15.96 13.03 -8.86
N HIS A 314 -16.93 13.80 -8.35
CA HIS A 314 -17.05 15.23 -8.67
C HIS A 314 -15.83 16.04 -8.20
N ALA A 315 -15.30 15.73 -7.01
CA ALA A 315 -14.09 16.37 -6.49
C ALA A 315 -12.88 16.06 -7.39
N ILE A 316 -12.75 14.81 -7.85
CA ILE A 316 -11.71 14.39 -8.79
C ILE A 316 -11.83 15.16 -10.11
N GLU A 317 -13.02 15.23 -10.72
CA GLU A 317 -13.25 15.99 -11.95
C GLU A 317 -12.86 17.47 -11.80
N SER A 318 -13.27 18.09 -10.68
CA SER A 318 -13.00 19.50 -10.39
C SER A 318 -11.50 19.79 -10.27
N GLU A 319 -10.74 18.95 -9.56
CA GLU A 319 -9.30 19.13 -9.37
C GLU A 319 -8.50 18.79 -10.64
N VAL A 320 -8.92 17.77 -11.43
CA VAL A 320 -8.29 17.47 -12.73
C VAL A 320 -8.47 18.62 -13.72
N GLU A 321 -9.65 19.23 -13.75
CA GLU A 321 -9.93 20.41 -14.59
C GLU A 321 -9.08 21.61 -14.14
N ALA A 322 -8.96 21.85 -12.83
CA ALA A 322 -8.12 22.92 -12.28
C ALA A 322 -6.63 22.74 -12.66
N LEU A 323 -6.16 21.50 -12.72
CA LEU A 323 -4.81 21.14 -13.16
C LEU A 323 -4.64 21.15 -14.68
N LYS A 324 -5.70 21.42 -15.46
CA LYS A 324 -5.73 21.32 -16.93
C LYS A 324 -5.25 19.94 -17.43
N GLY A 325 -5.51 18.90 -16.63
CA GLY A 325 -5.14 17.52 -16.92
C GLY A 325 -6.27 16.70 -17.55
N SER A 326 -7.43 17.33 -17.79
CA SER A 326 -8.62 16.67 -18.32
C SER A 326 -8.40 16.19 -19.75
N SER A 327 -8.79 14.94 -20.02
CA SER A 327 -8.84 14.35 -21.36
C SER A 327 -10.27 13.91 -21.67
N ASP A 328 -10.62 13.86 -22.96
CA ASP A 328 -11.93 13.36 -23.40
C ASP A 328 -12.19 11.93 -22.89
N SER A 329 -11.15 11.10 -22.83
CA SER A 329 -11.23 9.73 -22.27
C SER A 329 -11.60 9.73 -20.80
N PHE A 330 -11.00 10.63 -20.02
CA PHE A 330 -11.25 10.75 -18.58
C PHE A 330 -12.68 11.24 -18.32
N VAL A 331 -13.10 12.30 -19.00
CA VAL A 331 -14.46 12.85 -18.87
C VAL A 331 -15.52 11.81 -19.25
N GLN A 332 -15.30 11.07 -20.35
CA GLN A 332 -16.20 10.01 -20.77
C GLN A 332 -16.30 8.90 -19.72
N THR A 333 -15.17 8.49 -19.15
CA THR A 333 -15.13 7.44 -18.10
C THR A 333 -15.86 7.88 -16.84
N CYS A 334 -15.68 9.13 -16.40
CA CYS A 334 -16.41 9.69 -15.26
C CYS A 334 -17.92 9.75 -15.54
N SER A 335 -18.33 10.10 -16.76
CA SER A 335 -19.75 10.07 -17.14
C SER A 335 -20.33 8.65 -17.07
N THR A 336 -19.63 7.67 -17.65
CA THR A 336 -20.06 6.26 -17.61
C THR A 336 -20.20 5.75 -16.18
N MET A 337 -19.23 6.04 -15.31
CA MET A 337 -19.31 5.67 -13.89
C MET A 337 -20.53 6.30 -13.20
N ARG A 338 -20.83 7.58 -13.50
CA ARG A 338 -21.99 8.28 -12.94
C ARG A 338 -23.31 7.65 -13.39
N ASP A 339 -23.39 7.18 -14.62
CA ASP A 339 -24.59 6.51 -15.13
C ASP A 339 -24.80 5.14 -14.46
N TRP A 340 -23.74 4.37 -14.24
CA TRP A 340 -23.81 3.14 -13.45
C TRP A 340 -24.23 3.36 -11.99
N ILE A 341 -23.70 4.40 -11.34
CA ILE A 341 -24.10 4.79 -9.98
C ILE A 341 -25.61 5.09 -9.93
N LYS A 342 -26.14 5.83 -10.90
CA LYS A 342 -27.59 6.13 -10.98
C LYS A 342 -28.42 4.86 -11.23
N GLN A 343 -27.93 3.96 -12.07
CA GLN A 343 -28.61 2.71 -12.37
C GLN A 343 -28.71 1.83 -11.13
N LEU A 344 -27.61 1.64 -10.41
CA LEU A 344 -27.62 0.88 -9.16
C LEU A 344 -28.52 1.56 -8.12
N GLY A 345 -28.42 2.88 -7.94
CA GLY A 345 -29.30 3.61 -7.02
C GLY A 345 -30.79 3.44 -7.33
N SER A 346 -31.15 3.32 -8.62
CA SER A 346 -32.53 3.04 -9.05
C SER A 346 -32.97 1.62 -8.69
N ILE A 347 -32.09 0.62 -8.85
CA ILE A 347 -32.36 -0.78 -8.45
C ILE A 347 -32.58 -0.89 -6.94
N LEU A 348 -31.70 -0.27 -6.15
CA LEU A 348 -31.78 -0.24 -4.68
C LEU A 348 -33.09 0.39 -4.21
N SER A 349 -33.52 1.49 -4.85
CA SER A 349 -34.78 2.15 -4.54
C SER A 349 -36.00 1.26 -4.82
N CYS A 350 -35.98 0.46 -5.88
CA CYS A 350 -37.03 -0.52 -6.15
C CYS A 350 -37.06 -1.66 -5.12
N SER A 351 -35.90 -2.11 -4.62
CA SER A 351 -35.83 -3.16 -3.60
C SER A 351 -36.54 -2.75 -2.30
N ILE A 352 -36.28 -1.52 -1.83
CA ILE A 352 -36.92 -0.97 -0.62
C ILE A 352 -38.45 -0.96 -0.75
N VAL A 353 -38.97 -0.54 -1.91
CA VAL A 353 -40.41 -0.49 -2.15
C VAL A 353 -41.02 -1.89 -2.10
N ASN A 354 -40.36 -2.88 -2.70
CA ASN A 354 -40.82 -4.27 -2.70
C ASN A 354 -40.82 -4.87 -1.28
N ASP A 355 -39.81 -4.57 -0.47
CA ASP A 355 -39.74 -5.07 0.91
C ASP A 355 -40.81 -4.46 1.81
N LEU A 356 -41.07 -3.15 1.67
CA LEU A 356 -42.17 -2.48 2.36
C LEU A 356 -43.53 -3.06 1.94
N GLU A 357 -43.74 -3.36 0.65
CA GLU A 357 -44.95 -4.02 0.18
C GLU A 357 -45.11 -5.44 0.72
N LYS A 358 -44.03 -6.24 0.78
CA LYS A 358 -44.04 -7.59 1.36
C LYS A 358 -44.40 -7.54 2.85
N GLN A 359 -43.86 -6.58 3.61
CA GLN A 359 -44.19 -6.38 5.03
C GLN A 359 -45.63 -5.90 5.26
N LEU A 360 -46.18 -5.05 4.36
CA LEU A 360 -47.57 -4.61 4.44
C LEU A 360 -48.57 -5.75 4.14
N LYS A 361 -48.22 -6.62 3.19
CA LYS A 361 -49.05 -7.79 2.83
C LYS A 361 -49.02 -8.85 3.93
N SER A 362 -47.88 -9.10 4.58
CA SER A 362 -47.80 -10.08 5.68
C SER A 362 -48.59 -9.64 6.93
N THR A 363 -48.58 -8.36 7.26
CA THR A 363 -49.37 -7.79 8.36
C THR A 363 -50.87 -7.76 8.10
N SER A 364 -51.30 -7.78 6.83
CA SER A 364 -52.71 -7.82 6.43
C SER A 364 -53.34 -9.22 6.48
N VAL A 365 -52.54 -10.29 6.54
CA VAL A 365 -53.01 -11.69 6.58
C VAL A 365 -53.09 -12.24 8.02
N SER A 366 -52.55 -11.52 9.01
CA SER A 366 -52.56 -11.92 10.43
C SER A 366 -53.70 -11.34 11.28
N ASN A 367 -54.78 -10.81 10.67
CA ASN A 367 -55.96 -10.29 11.37
C ASN A 367 -57.21 -11.13 11.15
#